data_AF-A0A938P9V7-F1
#
_entry.id   AF-A0A938P9V7-F1
#
_cell.length_a   1.000
_cell.length_b   1.000
_cell.length_c   1.000
_cell.angle_alpha   90.00
_cell.angle_beta   90.00
_cell.angle_gamma   90.00
#
_symmetry.space_group_name_H-M   'P 1'
#
loop_
_entity.id
_entity.type
_entity.pdbx_description
1 polymer ?
#
loop_
_entity_poly.entity_id
_entity_poly.type
_entity_poly.pdbx_seq_one_letter_code
_entity_poly.pdbx_strand_id
1 'polypeptide(L)'
;NDPLAKGIFDLDGVVSVFYMDKFITIEKDTKVQWGQIQRPFVEFIKNFDKNLIPKEEEIVVTKEEETELLKKINEILDQRVRPALAGDGGGLEVRGLEGLTLKIRYQGACGSCPSAIRGTLVAIENLLKREVNPAIEVVSD
;
A
#
# COMPACT_ATOMS: atom_id res chain seq x y z
N ASN A 1 -2.81 9.40 14.93
CA ASN A 1 -2.87 8.69 16.22
C ASN A 1 -3.42 7.30 15.95
N ASP A 2 -2.53 6.35 15.65
CA ASP A 2 -2.92 4.96 15.42
C ASP A 2 -2.39 4.08 16.56
N PRO A 3 -3.25 3.54 17.44
CA PRO A 3 -2.83 2.70 18.57
C PRO A 3 -2.23 1.35 18.15
N LEU A 4 -2.67 0.78 17.03
CA LEU A 4 -2.14 -0.49 16.51
C LEU A 4 -0.70 -0.29 16.05
N ALA A 5 -0.48 0.70 15.19
CA ALA A 5 0.84 1.04 14.68
C ALA A 5 1.79 1.37 15.84
N LYS A 6 1.34 2.20 16.79
CA LYS A 6 2.13 2.57 17.98
C LYS A 6 2.59 1.35 18.76
N GLY A 7 1.70 0.42 19.09
CA GLY A 7 2.07 -0.77 19.86
C GLY A 7 3.04 -1.71 19.13
N ILE A 8 3.02 -1.72 17.79
CA ILE A 8 4.02 -2.45 16.99
C ILE A 8 5.37 -1.71 17.01
N PHE A 9 5.38 -0.39 16.90
CA PHE A 9 6.59 0.43 16.99
C PHE A 9 7.26 0.40 18.37
N ASP A 10 6.50 0.15 19.43
CA ASP A 10 7.05 -0.01 20.80
C ASP A 10 7.87 -1.32 20.95
N LEU A 11 7.82 -2.23 19.97
CA LEU A 11 8.67 -3.42 19.92
C LEU A 11 10.08 -3.05 19.47
N ASP A 12 11.08 -3.43 20.29
CA ASP A 12 12.48 -3.14 19.98
C ASP A 12 12.92 -3.73 18.64
N GLY A 13 13.58 -2.90 17.82
CA GLY A 13 14.05 -3.28 16.49
C GLY A 13 13.05 -3.13 15.35
N VAL A 14 11.83 -2.63 15.57
CA VAL A 14 10.90 -2.28 14.48
C VAL A 14 11.29 -0.94 13.87
N VAL A 15 11.49 -0.92 12.55
CA VAL A 15 11.91 0.27 11.77
C VAL A 15 10.74 0.89 11.04
N SER A 16 9.92 0.07 10.38
CA SER A 16 8.73 0.52 9.68
C SER A 16 7.60 -0.50 9.82
N VAL A 17 6.36 0.01 9.78
CA VAL A 17 5.15 -0.80 9.85
C VAL A 17 4.23 -0.32 8.74
N PHE A 18 3.77 -1.25 7.92
CA PHE A 18 2.72 -1.04 6.94
C PHE A 18 1.62 -2.07 7.19
N TYR A 19 0.37 -1.65 7.21
CA TYR A 19 -0.77 -2.56 7.31
C TYR A 19 -1.90 -2.05 6.44
N MET A 20 -2.57 -2.99 5.79
CA MET A 20 -3.72 -2.76 4.93
C MET A 20 -4.54 -4.05 4.92
N ASP A 21 -5.86 -3.92 4.88
CA ASP A 21 -6.79 -5.07 4.94
C ASP A 21 -6.45 -6.05 6.07
N LYS A 22 -5.98 -7.27 5.76
CA LYS A 22 -5.72 -8.36 6.71
C LYS A 22 -4.24 -8.73 6.84
N PHE A 23 -3.33 -7.84 6.43
CA PHE A 23 -1.90 -8.09 6.55
C PHE A 23 -1.14 -6.91 7.19
N ILE A 24 -0.03 -7.27 7.81
CA ILE A 24 0.90 -6.33 8.44
C ILE A 24 2.30 -6.72 7.96
N THR A 25 3.00 -5.76 7.36
CA THR A 25 4.40 -5.83 6.99
C THR A 25 5.22 -5.06 8.00
N ILE A 26 6.23 -5.72 8.55
CA ILE A 26 7.17 -5.12 9.49
C ILE A 26 8.55 -5.13 8.85
N GLU A 27 9.21 -3.98 8.85
CA GLU A 27 10.64 -3.89 8.59
C GLU A 27 11.36 -3.86 9.93
N LYS A 28 12.39 -4.70 10.06
CA LYS A 28 13.22 -4.77 11.26
C LYS A 28 14.59 -4.14 11.02
N ASP A 29 15.22 -3.69 12.09
CA ASP A 29 16.64 -3.32 12.06
C ASP A 29 17.47 -4.54 11.62
N THR A 30 18.50 -4.27 10.81
CA THR A 30 19.41 -5.31 10.29
C THR A 30 20.14 -6.07 11.40
N LYS A 31 20.33 -5.46 12.58
CA LYS A 31 21.01 -6.03 13.75
C LYS A 31 20.10 -6.91 14.61
N VAL A 32 18.79 -6.79 14.47
CA VAL A 32 17.81 -7.53 15.28
C VAL A 32 17.40 -8.82 14.58
N GLN A 33 17.24 -9.91 15.33
CA GLN A 33 16.74 -11.17 14.78
C GLN A 33 15.22 -11.25 14.88
N TRP A 34 14.56 -11.86 13.89
CA TRP A 34 13.09 -12.01 13.86
C TRP A 34 12.52 -12.65 15.12
N GLY A 35 13.22 -13.58 15.76
CA GLY A 35 12.76 -14.20 17.02
C GLY A 35 12.54 -13.21 18.17
N GLN A 36 13.22 -12.05 18.15
CA GLN A 36 13.08 -10.99 19.16
C GLN A 36 11.81 -10.16 18.93
N ILE A 37 11.33 -10.03 17.69
CA ILE A 37 10.14 -9.27 17.33
C ILE A 37 8.90 -10.17 17.26
N GLN A 38 9.04 -11.36 16.66
CA GLN A 38 7.92 -12.23 16.30
C GLN A 38 7.08 -12.65 17.50
N ARG A 39 7.71 -13.03 18.63
CA ARG A 39 6.98 -13.45 19.84
C ARG A 39 6.21 -12.28 20.47
N PRO A 40 6.85 -11.14 20.83
CA PRO A 40 6.14 -9.98 21.33
C PRO A 40 5.04 -9.47 20.39
N PHE A 41 5.29 -9.47 19.08
CA PHE A 41 4.31 -9.05 18.08
C PHE A 41 3.05 -9.92 18.10
N VAL A 42 3.22 -11.25 18.10
CA VAL A 42 2.07 -12.18 18.15
C VAL A 42 1.29 -12.03 19.45
N GLU A 43 1.96 -11.81 20.58
CA GLU A 43 1.30 -11.56 21.87
C GLU A 43 0.55 -10.23 21.88
N PHE A 44 1.16 -9.16 21.34
CA PHE A 44 0.52 -7.87 21.18
C PHE A 44 -0.75 -7.97 20.33
N ILE A 45 -0.66 -8.51 19.12
CA ILE A 45 -1.80 -8.61 18.18
C ILE A 45 -2.94 -9.47 18.76
N LYS A 46 -2.62 -10.54 19.49
CA LYS A 46 -3.65 -11.39 20.13
C LYS A 46 -4.47 -10.65 21.19
N ASN A 47 -3.84 -9.73 21.91
CA ASN A 47 -4.45 -9.02 23.04
C ASN A 47 -4.93 -7.60 22.65
N PHE A 48 -4.64 -7.15 21.44
CA PHE A 48 -5.01 -5.82 20.97
C PHE A 48 -6.54 -5.71 20.77
N ASP A 49 -7.12 -4.63 21.29
CA ASP A 49 -8.54 -4.31 21.05
C ASP A 49 -8.72 -3.79 19.61
N LYS A 50 -9.31 -4.62 18.76
CA LYS A 50 -9.55 -4.31 17.34
C LYS A 50 -10.42 -3.07 17.12
N ASN A 51 -11.20 -2.65 18.11
CA ASN A 51 -12.01 -1.43 18.02
C ASN A 51 -11.16 -0.15 18.04
N LEU A 52 -9.89 -0.25 18.45
CA LEU A 52 -8.93 0.85 18.46
C LEU A 52 -8.19 1.00 17.13
N ILE A 53 -8.37 0.09 16.17
CA ILE A 53 -7.85 0.28 14.80
C ILE A 53 -8.64 1.45 14.19
N PRO A 54 -7.97 2.54 13.77
CA PRO A 54 -8.63 3.62 13.08
C PRO A 54 -9.36 3.10 11.85
N LYS A 55 -10.57 3.63 11.61
CA LYS A 55 -11.24 3.36 10.35
C LYS A 55 -10.38 3.95 9.23
N GLU A 56 -10.28 3.20 8.15
CA GLU A 56 -9.72 3.71 6.91
C GLU A 56 -10.53 4.95 6.53
N GLU A 57 -9.88 6.11 6.52
CA GLU A 57 -10.51 7.32 6.01
C GLU A 57 -10.69 7.09 4.51
N GLU A 58 -11.94 6.98 4.05
CA GLU A 58 -12.21 7.13 2.63
C GLU A 58 -11.68 8.51 2.25
N ILE A 59 -10.59 8.53 1.47
CA ILE A 59 -10.10 9.77 0.88
C ILE A 59 -11.25 10.26 0.02
N VAL A 60 -12.00 11.25 0.52
CA VAL A 60 -13.01 11.96 -0.25
C VAL A 60 -12.24 12.81 -1.25
N VAL A 61 -11.79 12.18 -2.34
CA VAL A 61 -11.47 12.89 -3.57
C VAL A 61 -12.74 13.68 -3.87
N THR A 62 -12.65 15.01 -3.86
CA THR A 62 -13.81 15.88 -4.07
C THR A 62 -14.57 15.35 -5.28
N LYS A 63 -15.88 15.10 -5.12
CA LYS A 63 -16.77 14.51 -6.16
C LYS A 63 -16.67 15.19 -7.54
N GLU A 64 -16.07 16.36 -7.61
CA GLU A 64 -15.80 17.14 -8.82
C GLU A 64 -14.64 16.59 -9.68
N GLU A 65 -13.72 15.80 -9.12
CA GLU A 65 -12.56 15.23 -9.84
C GLU A 65 -12.66 13.73 -10.13
N GLU A 66 -13.70 13.06 -9.63
CA GLU A 66 -13.90 11.63 -9.83
C GLU A 66 -14.48 11.36 -11.23
N THR A 67 -13.63 11.51 -12.25
CA THR A 67 -13.96 11.14 -13.62
C THR A 67 -14.31 9.64 -13.68
N GLU A 68 -15.25 9.25 -14.54
CA GLU A 68 -15.55 7.83 -14.80
C GLU A 68 -14.29 7.04 -15.21
N LEU A 69 -13.31 7.74 -15.82
CA LEU A 69 -12.00 7.21 -16.13
C LEU A 69 -11.22 6.80 -14.86
N LEU A 70 -11.15 7.68 -13.86
CA LEU A 70 -10.45 7.40 -12.60
C LEU A 70 -11.12 6.26 -11.82
N LYS A 71 -12.45 6.17 -11.83
CA LYS A 71 -13.18 5.05 -11.22
C LYS A 71 -12.80 3.72 -11.88
N LYS A 72 -12.88 3.67 -13.22
CA LYS A 72 -12.51 2.48 -14.00
C LYS A 72 -11.05 2.06 -13.75
N ILE A 73 -10.13 3.03 -13.66
CA ILE A 73 -8.73 2.76 -13.30
C ILE A 73 -8.66 2.12 -11.91
N ASN A 74 -9.29 2.71 -10.90
CA ASN A 74 -9.27 2.17 -9.54
C ASN A 74 -9.83 0.75 -9.47
N GLU A 75 -10.95 0.47 -10.14
CA GLU A 75 -11.54 -0.87 -10.20
C GLU A 75 -10.56 -1.92 -10.76
N ILE A 76 -9.83 -1.59 -11.83
CA ILE A 76 -8.83 -2.48 -12.42
C ILE A 76 -7.65 -2.69 -11.46
N LEU A 77 -7.20 -1.64 -10.79
CA LEU A 77 -6.12 -1.73 -9.81
C LEU A 77 -6.53 -2.59 -8.61
N ASP A 78 -7.76 -2.44 -8.10
CA ASP A 78 -8.33 -3.25 -7.02
C ASP A 78 -8.44 -4.73 -7.39
N GLN A 79 -8.85 -5.02 -8.62
CA GLN A 79 -9.06 -6.41 -9.05
C GLN A 79 -7.76 -7.13 -9.42
N ARG A 80 -6.74 -6.41 -9.91
CA ARG A 80 -5.58 -7.04 -10.58
C ARG A 80 -4.21 -6.67 -10.03
N VAL A 81 -4.06 -5.50 -9.41
CA VAL A 81 -2.74 -4.99 -9.01
C VAL A 81 -2.58 -5.02 -7.50
N ARG A 82 -3.48 -4.37 -6.75
CA ARG A 82 -3.41 -4.30 -5.29
C ARG A 82 -3.35 -5.68 -4.61
N PRO A 83 -4.09 -6.72 -5.07
CA PRO A 83 -3.97 -8.06 -4.48
C PRO A 83 -2.58 -8.69 -4.66
N ALA A 84 -1.95 -8.46 -5.81
CA ALA A 84 -0.61 -8.98 -6.07
C ALA A 84 0.43 -8.26 -5.20
N LEU A 85 0.36 -6.93 -5.10
CA LEU A 85 1.25 -6.15 -4.24
C LEU A 85 1.07 -6.48 -2.76
N ALA A 86 -0.17 -6.73 -2.33
CA ALA A 86 -0.47 -7.19 -0.96
C ALA A 86 0.20 -8.54 -0.67
N GLY A 87 0.22 -9.45 -1.64
CA GLY A 87 0.97 -10.71 -1.56
C GLY A 87 2.47 -10.52 -1.35
N ASP A 88 3.03 -9.44 -1.89
CA ASP A 88 4.42 -9.03 -1.71
C ASP A 88 4.65 -8.12 -0.48
N GLY A 89 3.61 -7.89 0.34
CA GLY A 89 3.69 -7.12 1.58
C GLY A 89 3.69 -5.60 1.38
N GLY A 90 3.16 -5.11 0.27
CA GLY A 90 2.98 -3.67 0.04
C GLY A 90 1.68 -3.34 -0.68
N GLY A 91 1.64 -2.18 -1.32
CA GLY A 91 0.45 -1.67 -1.97
C GLY A 91 0.75 -0.50 -2.87
N LEU A 92 -0.32 0.11 -3.39
CA LEU A 92 -0.25 1.39 -4.07
C LEU A 92 -1.46 2.26 -3.72
N GLU A 93 -1.20 3.55 -3.64
CA GLU A 93 -2.19 4.61 -3.50
C GLU A 93 -2.27 5.38 -4.82
N VAL A 94 -3.48 5.68 -5.27
CA VAL A 94 -3.69 6.59 -6.41
C VAL A 94 -3.74 8.01 -5.86
N ARG A 95 -2.81 8.86 -6.30
CA ARG A 95 -2.66 10.25 -5.84
C ARG A 95 -3.48 11.23 -6.67
N GLY A 96 -3.80 10.87 -7.91
CA GLY A 96 -4.63 11.67 -8.80
C GLY A 96 -4.47 11.26 -10.26
N LEU A 97 -5.30 11.87 -11.12
CA LEU A 97 -5.24 11.70 -12.57
C LEU A 97 -5.27 13.08 -13.22
N GLU A 98 -4.17 13.45 -13.87
CA GLU A 98 -4.05 14.72 -14.61
C GLU A 98 -4.10 14.42 -16.11
N GLY A 99 -5.24 14.69 -16.74
CA GLY A 99 -5.48 14.27 -18.11
C GLY A 99 -5.48 12.74 -18.23
N LEU A 100 -4.42 12.17 -18.82
CA LEU A 100 -4.20 10.72 -18.93
C LEU A 100 -2.98 10.24 -18.14
N THR A 101 -2.35 11.11 -17.35
CA THR A 101 -1.22 10.76 -16.50
C THR A 101 -1.71 10.40 -15.10
N LEU A 102 -1.67 9.11 -14.76
CA LEU A 102 -2.01 8.60 -13.45
C LEU A 102 -0.81 8.74 -12.51
N LYS A 103 -0.99 9.47 -11.41
CA LYS A 103 0.00 9.57 -10.33
C LYS A 103 -0.30 8.53 -9.26
N ILE A 104 0.68 7.70 -8.94
CA ILE A 104 0.58 6.70 -7.87
C ILE A 104 1.69 6.87 -6.84
N ARG A 105 1.51 6.26 -5.68
CA ARG A 105 2.54 6.11 -4.67
C ARG A 105 2.59 4.67 -4.23
N TYR A 106 3.76 4.04 -4.29
CA TYR A 106 3.95 2.71 -3.70
C TYR A 106 3.92 2.80 -2.17
N GLN A 107 3.36 1.78 -1.54
CA GLN A 107 3.27 1.67 -0.09
C GLN A 107 3.84 0.34 0.39
N GLY A 108 4.22 0.28 1.67
CA GLY A 108 4.81 -0.91 2.29
C GLY A 108 6.11 -1.36 1.60
N ALA A 109 6.32 -2.68 1.52
CA ALA A 109 7.54 -3.25 0.94
C ALA A 109 7.74 -2.90 -0.56
N CYS A 110 6.67 -2.53 -1.27
CA CYS A 110 6.76 -2.18 -2.69
C CYS A 110 7.52 -0.86 -2.93
N GLY A 111 7.57 0.04 -1.95
CA GLY A 111 8.24 1.34 -2.07
C GLY A 111 9.76 1.29 -1.88
N SER A 112 10.32 0.18 -1.39
CA SER A 112 11.73 0.09 -0.95
C SER A 112 12.64 -0.69 -1.90
N CYS A 113 12.13 -1.20 -3.03
CA CYS A 113 12.89 -1.99 -3.99
C CYS A 113 13.06 -1.25 -5.35
N PRO A 114 14.15 -0.50 -5.57
CA PRO A 114 14.35 0.30 -6.79
C PRO A 114 14.26 -0.52 -8.08
N SER A 115 14.74 -1.77 -8.06
CA SER A 115 14.69 -2.67 -9.22
C SER A 115 13.29 -3.15 -9.56
N ALA A 116 12.44 -3.38 -8.55
CA ALA A 116 11.07 -3.86 -8.74
C ALA A 116 10.12 -2.72 -9.12
N ILE A 117 10.34 -1.51 -8.57
CA ILE A 117 9.51 -0.33 -8.82
C ILE A 117 9.38 -0.05 -10.33
N ARG A 118 10.49 0.01 -11.06
CA ARG A 118 10.43 0.32 -12.51
C ARG A 118 9.68 -0.74 -13.31
N GLY A 119 9.91 -2.03 -13.01
CA GLY A 119 9.25 -3.13 -13.71
C GLY A 119 7.75 -3.15 -13.45
N THR A 120 7.36 -3.02 -12.19
CA THR A 120 5.95 -2.99 -11.78
C THR A 120 5.23 -1.75 -12.33
N LEU A 121 5.87 -0.58 -12.35
CA LEU A 121 5.28 0.64 -12.91
C LEU A 121 4.94 0.46 -14.40
N VAL A 122 5.87 -0.10 -15.18
CA VAL A 122 5.64 -0.42 -16.60
C VAL A 122 4.55 -1.47 -16.77
N ALA A 123 4.47 -2.47 -15.89
CA ALA A 123 3.42 -3.49 -15.95
C ALA A 123 2.03 -2.89 -15.69
N ILE A 124 1.92 -1.99 -14.70
CA ILE A 124 0.68 -1.27 -14.39
C ILE A 124 0.28 -0.38 -15.56
N GLU A 125 1.22 0.39 -16.12
CA GLU A 125 0.94 1.23 -17.28
C GLU A 125 0.44 0.42 -18.47
N ASN A 126 1.11 -0.68 -18.82
CA ASN A 126 0.70 -1.54 -19.93
C ASN A 126 -0.67 -2.19 -19.70
N LEU A 127 -1.01 -2.51 -18.44
CA LEU A 127 -2.34 -3.00 -18.08
C LEU A 127 -3.39 -1.92 -18.36
N LEU A 128 -3.21 -0.71 -17.85
CA LEU A 128 -4.17 0.38 -18.03
C LEU A 128 -4.26 0.82 -19.49
N LYS A 129 -3.16 0.80 -20.25
CA LYS A 129 -3.17 1.04 -21.69
C LYS A 129 -4.09 0.09 -22.46
N ARG A 130 -4.07 -1.19 -22.09
CA ARG A 130 -4.89 -2.23 -22.72
C ARG A 130 -6.35 -2.20 -22.31
N GLU A 131 -6.64 -1.99 -21.02
CA GLU A 131 -7.99 -2.14 -20.47
C GLU A 131 -8.78 -0.82 -20.45
N VAL A 132 -8.09 0.32 -20.48
CA VAL A 132 -8.68 1.64 -20.28
C VAL A 132 -8.45 2.55 -21.47
N ASN A 133 -7.21 2.96 -21.74
CA ASN A 133 -6.88 3.88 -22.82
C ASN A 133 -5.39 3.79 -23.18
N PRO A 134 -5.02 3.56 -24.46
CA PRO A 134 -3.62 3.37 -24.88
C PRO A 134 -2.70 4.57 -24.63
N ALA A 135 -3.26 5.77 -24.40
CA ALA A 135 -2.51 6.99 -24.11
C ALA A 135 -2.33 7.27 -22.60
N ILE A 136 -2.74 6.36 -21.70
CA ILE A 136 -2.46 6.48 -20.26
C ILE A 136 -0.96 6.35 -20.00
N GLU A 137 -0.43 7.22 -19.15
CA GLU A 137 0.92 7.11 -18.60
C GLU A 137 0.83 6.97 -17.08
N VAL A 138 1.76 6.23 -16.47
CA VAL A 138 1.78 6.05 -15.01
C VAL A 138 3.10 6.52 -14.45
N VAL A 139 3.02 7.45 -13.49
CA VAL A 139 4.19 7.97 -12.78
C VAL A 139 4.05 7.71 -11.29
N SER A 140 5.17 7.46 -10.62
CA SER A 140 5.24 7.28 -9.18
C SER A 140 5.99 8.44 -8.53
N ASP A 141 5.44 8.96 -7.42
CA ASP A 141 6.14 9.88 -6.51
C ASP A 141 7.18 9.17 -5.64
#